data_AF-A0A6G0U045-F1
#
_entry.id   AF-A0A6G0U045-F1
#
_cell.length_a   1.000
_cell.length_b   1.000
_cell.length_c   1.000
_cell.angle_alpha   90.00
_cell.angle_beta   90.00
_cell.angle_gamma   90.00
#
_symmetry.space_group_name_H-M   'P 1'
#
loop_
_entity.id
_entity.type
_entity.pdbx_description
1 polymer ?
#
loop_
_entity_poly.entity_id
_entity_poly.type
_entity_poly.pdbx_seq_one_letter_code
_entity_poly.pdbx_strand_id
1 'polypeptide(L)'
;MWPAQPSVDEEIPEVRQIKLALVTTAQEEDTILNKFSEWLPLIRITAFILWFRNNSLSFKTQQSRHKEVALRFSIKFVDTFRFMASSLSELAENLLEDKSRFKETLKLFSNKTLDLVTRKGVFSYEYIDSWKTRLPSKSAFYNSLKDEKINNNNYSHAKKIWKVFNIKTLGDYSDLYLKTDVAILTDVFENFTDLCLSTLSLDPAHYMTTPGFAFNCMLKYTMVKLKRLTDYNMFLYFESSIRGGICQSNKRYAKANIPDIKGLNYNPDKSISWITCLDCVNLYGKSMLTELPFKEFEWVDDLNIDVTKIPHDSEVGYILEVRAGLGEDGSTRFNDEVHFVVCLLQRAPQYIRTCHGKQEIRL
;
A
#
# COMPACT_ATOMS: atom_id res chain seq x y z
N MET A 1 -16.05 -17.65 17.05
CA MET A 1 -15.99 -17.17 18.45
C MET A 1 -14.70 -16.37 18.60
N TRP A 2 -14.77 -15.04 18.48
CA TRP A 2 -13.61 -14.13 18.56
C TRP A 2 -13.53 -13.60 20.00
N PRO A 3 -12.34 -13.46 20.60
CA PRO A 3 -12.21 -13.08 22.01
C PRO A 3 -12.75 -11.66 22.26
N ALA A 4 -13.43 -11.51 23.40
CA ALA A 4 -13.93 -10.24 23.91
C ALA A 4 -12.80 -9.21 24.09
N GLN A 5 -13.10 -7.94 23.77
CA GLN A 5 -12.20 -6.82 24.00
C GLN A 5 -12.02 -6.59 25.52
N PRO A 6 -10.79 -6.36 26.03
CA PRO A 6 -10.59 -5.93 27.40
C PRO A 6 -11.07 -4.48 27.59
N SER A 7 -11.66 -4.20 28.75
CA SER A 7 -11.98 -2.85 29.23
C SER A 7 -10.71 -2.01 29.37
N VAL A 8 -10.78 -0.77 28.90
CA VAL A 8 -9.68 0.20 28.95
C VAL A 8 -9.69 0.89 30.31
N ASP A 9 -8.80 0.46 31.20
CA ASP A 9 -8.29 1.27 32.31
C ASP A 9 -6.91 0.72 32.70
N GLU A 10 -5.86 1.50 32.42
CA GLU A 10 -4.58 1.66 33.13
C GLU A 10 -3.52 2.28 32.20
N GLU A 11 -2.77 3.24 32.72
CA GLU A 11 -1.71 4.00 32.04
C GLU A 11 -0.81 3.09 31.20
N ILE A 12 -0.80 3.33 29.88
CA ILE A 12 0.04 2.60 28.93
C ILE A 12 1.49 3.07 29.16
N PRO A 13 2.42 2.22 29.62
CA PRO A 13 3.81 2.62 29.78
C PRO A 13 4.41 2.91 28.40
N GLU A 14 5.21 3.96 28.32
CA GLU A 14 5.88 4.41 27.10
C GLU A 14 6.87 3.34 26.61
N VAL A 15 6.39 2.42 25.77
CA VAL A 15 7.22 1.38 25.14
C VAL A 15 7.94 2.01 23.96
N ARG A 16 9.23 2.33 24.13
CA ARG A 16 10.12 2.66 22.99
C ARG A 16 10.31 1.42 22.12
N GLN A 17 9.64 1.38 20.98
CA GLN A 17 9.83 0.33 19.98
C GLN A 17 11.08 0.60 19.13
N ILE A 18 11.94 -0.41 19.01
CA ILE A 18 13.02 -0.45 18.02
C ILE A 18 12.46 -1.16 16.79
N LYS A 19 12.33 -0.44 15.66
CA LYS A 19 11.69 -0.92 14.43
C LYS A 19 12.74 -1.51 13.46
N LEU A 20 12.52 -2.74 12.96
CA LEU A 20 13.27 -3.34 11.86
C LEU A 20 12.31 -4.17 11.00
N ALA A 21 12.22 -3.88 9.70
CA ALA A 21 11.29 -4.52 8.76
C ALA A 21 12.04 -5.39 7.74
N LEU A 22 11.77 -6.70 7.69
CA LEU A 22 12.26 -7.60 6.64
C LEU A 22 11.28 -8.76 6.36
N VAL A 23 11.21 -9.16 5.10
CA VAL A 23 10.26 -10.11 4.49
C VAL A 23 10.93 -11.46 4.22
N THR A 24 10.29 -12.58 4.58
CA THR A 24 10.51 -13.88 3.92
C THR A 24 9.22 -14.71 3.91
N THR A 25 8.90 -15.32 2.77
CA THR A 25 7.75 -16.21 2.55
C THR A 25 8.02 -17.62 3.07
N ALA A 26 7.06 -18.19 3.79
CA ALA A 26 7.08 -19.57 4.27
C ALA A 26 6.47 -20.53 3.25
N GLN A 27 7.16 -21.64 2.97
CA GLN A 27 6.51 -22.95 2.81
C GLN A 27 7.39 -24.02 3.45
N GLU A 28 6.72 -24.92 4.15
CA GLU A 28 7.26 -26.03 4.92
C GLU A 28 7.86 -27.07 3.98
N GLU A 29 9.18 -27.19 3.95
CA GLU A 29 9.89 -28.46 3.72
C GLU A 29 11.37 -28.26 4.08
N ASP A 30 11.79 -28.92 5.17
CA ASP A 30 13.08 -28.81 5.87
C ASP A 30 14.34 -29.23 5.08
N THR A 31 14.29 -29.24 3.75
CA THR A 31 15.43 -29.62 2.89
C THR A 31 16.09 -28.45 2.16
N ILE A 32 15.35 -27.37 1.94
CA ILE A 32 15.87 -26.17 1.25
C ILE A 32 16.72 -25.31 2.20
N LEU A 33 16.29 -25.15 3.46
CA LEU A 33 17.00 -24.37 4.49
C LEU A 33 18.44 -24.84 4.76
N ASN A 34 18.68 -26.16 4.71
CA ASN A 34 20.02 -26.72 4.90
C ASN A 34 20.94 -26.46 3.68
N LYS A 35 20.39 -26.48 2.45
CA LYS A 35 21.13 -26.14 1.22
C LYS A 35 21.41 -24.64 1.10
N PHE A 36 20.52 -23.79 1.61
CA PHE A 36 20.71 -22.33 1.64
C PHE A 36 21.66 -21.87 2.75
N SER A 37 21.98 -22.72 3.74
CA SER A 37 22.93 -22.38 4.81
C SER A 37 24.36 -22.12 4.31
N GLU A 38 24.71 -22.65 3.13
CA GLU A 38 26.00 -22.42 2.47
C GLU A 38 26.04 -21.14 1.61
N TRP A 39 24.88 -20.50 1.37
CA TRP A 39 24.76 -19.32 0.50
C TRP A 39 24.20 -18.10 1.26
N LEU A 40 25.13 -17.33 1.84
CA LEU A 40 25.08 -15.86 1.89
C LEU A 40 23.98 -15.16 2.74
N PRO A 41 24.17 -13.86 3.07
CA PRO A 41 23.89 -13.17 4.35
C PRO A 41 22.43 -12.86 4.70
N LEU A 42 21.50 -13.82 4.58
CA LEU A 42 20.25 -13.84 5.35
C LEU A 42 20.46 -14.40 6.77
N ILE A 43 21.52 -15.20 6.95
CA ILE A 43 21.94 -15.75 8.24
C ILE A 43 22.33 -14.65 9.23
N ARG A 44 22.77 -13.45 8.83
CA ARG A 44 23.13 -12.40 9.81
C ARG A 44 21.92 -11.83 10.54
N ILE A 45 20.73 -11.80 9.93
CA ILE A 45 19.51 -11.35 10.58
C ILE A 45 18.93 -12.46 11.46
N THR A 46 18.91 -13.70 11.00
CA THR A 46 18.53 -14.85 11.84
C THR A 46 19.53 -15.07 12.96
N ALA A 47 20.83 -14.92 12.72
CA ALA A 47 21.88 -14.95 13.74
C ALA A 47 21.81 -13.73 14.66
N PHE A 48 21.39 -12.54 14.21
CA PHE A 48 21.13 -11.39 15.07
C PHE A 48 19.90 -11.62 15.94
N ILE A 49 18.81 -12.17 15.40
CA ILE A 49 17.60 -12.55 16.16
C ILE A 49 17.94 -13.66 17.16
N LEU A 50 18.73 -14.67 16.76
CA LEU A 50 19.20 -15.75 17.64
C LEU A 50 20.21 -15.24 18.68
N TRP A 51 21.11 -14.33 18.31
CA TRP A 51 22.05 -13.67 19.21
C TRP A 51 21.32 -12.76 20.20
N PHE A 52 20.30 -12.02 19.76
CA PHE A 52 19.48 -11.17 20.63
C PHE A 52 18.63 -12.03 21.57
N ARG A 53 18.04 -13.12 21.07
CA ARG A 53 17.35 -14.13 21.89
C ARG A 53 18.29 -14.79 22.92
N ASN A 54 19.52 -15.15 22.53
CA ASN A 54 20.49 -15.80 23.42
C ASN A 54 21.14 -14.84 24.42
N ASN A 55 21.36 -13.56 24.08
CA ASN A 55 21.87 -12.56 25.02
C ASN A 55 20.76 -11.98 25.93
N SER A 56 19.50 -11.98 25.49
CA SER A 56 18.38 -11.71 26.39
C SER A 56 18.22 -12.84 27.44
N LEU A 57 18.64 -14.06 27.11
CA LEU A 57 18.76 -15.15 28.08
C LEU A 57 20.00 -15.03 28.98
N SER A 58 21.10 -14.38 28.54
CA SER A 58 22.29 -14.17 29.38
C SER A 58 22.09 -13.11 30.47
N PHE A 59 21.11 -12.23 30.33
CA PHE A 59 20.60 -11.39 31.43
C PHE A 59 19.89 -12.18 32.53
N LYS A 60 19.58 -13.47 32.34
CA LYS A 60 18.96 -14.32 33.37
C LYS A 60 19.93 -14.89 34.41
N THR A 61 21.25 -14.73 34.26
CA THR A 61 22.23 -15.36 35.17
C THR A 61 23.02 -14.40 36.06
N GLN A 62 22.53 -13.16 36.24
CA GLN A 62 22.96 -12.30 37.35
C GLN A 62 21.79 -11.47 37.87
N GLN A 63 20.83 -12.11 38.55
CA GLN A 63 20.14 -11.46 39.66
C GLN A 63 19.40 -12.50 40.50
N SER A 64 19.91 -12.68 41.72
CA SER A 64 19.30 -13.44 42.79
C SER A 64 17.89 -12.91 43.13
N ARG A 65 16.93 -13.84 43.20
CA ARG A 65 15.69 -13.77 44.00
C ARG A 65 14.91 -12.44 43.97
N HIS A 66 14.23 -12.09 42.88
CA HIS A 66 12.96 -11.35 42.92
C HIS A 66 12.19 -11.63 41.61
N LYS A 67 10.90 -12.01 41.72
CA LYS A 67 9.88 -12.26 40.68
C LYS A 67 10.39 -12.37 39.22
N GLU A 68 10.30 -13.56 38.62
CA GLU A 68 10.41 -13.73 37.16
C GLU A 68 9.36 -12.85 36.46
N VAL A 69 9.77 -11.68 35.99
CA VAL A 69 8.99 -10.90 35.03
C VAL A 69 9.14 -11.62 33.70
N ALA A 70 8.10 -12.36 33.30
CA ALA A 70 8.04 -12.92 31.95
C ALA A 70 8.10 -11.75 30.96
N LEU A 71 9.23 -11.62 30.25
CA LEU A 71 9.40 -10.69 29.14
C LEU A 71 8.39 -11.06 28.03
N ARG A 72 7.21 -10.45 28.07
CA ARG A 72 6.18 -10.57 27.02
C ARG A 72 6.43 -9.52 25.94
N PHE A 73 7.52 -9.66 25.17
CA PHE A 73 7.66 -8.86 23.95
C PHE A 73 7.00 -9.59 22.78
N SER A 74 6.35 -8.83 21.89
CA SER A 74 5.76 -9.34 20.65
C SER A 74 6.52 -8.71 19.48
N ILE A 75 6.99 -9.56 18.55
CA ILE A 75 7.60 -9.12 17.30
C ILE A 75 6.56 -9.29 16.20
N LYS A 76 6.36 -8.24 15.40
CA LYS A 76 5.49 -8.26 14.22
C LYS A 76 6.33 -7.93 12.99
N PHE A 77 6.22 -8.77 11.98
CA PHE A 77 6.80 -8.51 10.67
C PHE A 77 5.73 -7.89 9.79
N VAL A 78 6.02 -6.72 9.26
CA VAL A 78 5.09 -5.93 8.44
C VAL A 78 5.72 -5.74 7.06
N ASP A 79 4.93 -6.02 6.02
CA ASP A 79 5.33 -5.77 4.64
C ASP A 79 5.07 -4.30 4.28
N THR A 80 6.13 -3.51 4.15
CA THR A 80 6.05 -2.09 3.78
C THR A 80 5.41 -1.88 2.41
N PHE A 81 5.43 -2.87 1.52
CA PHE A 81 4.76 -2.80 0.22
C PHE A 81 3.24 -2.77 0.35
N ARG A 82 2.67 -3.31 1.45
CA ARG A 82 1.24 -3.15 1.77
C ARG A 82 0.86 -1.72 2.15
N PHE A 83 1.86 -0.86 2.38
CA PHE A 83 1.67 0.56 2.66
C PHE A 83 1.99 1.44 1.46
N MET A 84 3.13 1.19 0.82
CA MET A 84 3.65 1.95 -0.30
C MET A 84 3.96 0.98 -1.46
N ALA A 85 2.95 0.73 -2.29
CA ALA A 85 2.99 -0.27 -3.37
C ALA A 85 3.75 0.23 -4.62
N SER A 86 4.95 0.77 -4.41
CA SER A 86 5.86 1.26 -5.46
C SER A 86 7.25 0.66 -5.27
N SER A 87 8.10 0.78 -6.30
CA SER A 87 9.48 0.31 -6.19
C SER A 87 10.28 1.18 -5.22
N LEU A 88 11.27 0.58 -4.53
CA LEU A 88 12.17 1.36 -3.67
C LEU A 88 12.92 2.47 -4.43
N SER A 89 13.18 2.29 -5.74
CA SER A 89 13.81 3.35 -6.56
C SER A 89 12.92 4.58 -6.66
N GLU A 90 11.64 4.38 -6.97
CA GLU A 90 10.65 5.45 -7.09
C GLU A 90 10.36 6.12 -5.75
N LEU A 91 10.25 5.32 -4.67
CA LEU A 91 10.05 5.86 -3.33
C LEU A 91 11.25 6.68 -2.84
N ALA A 92 12.48 6.25 -3.16
CA ALA A 92 13.69 7.01 -2.85
C ALA A 92 13.75 8.33 -3.62
N GLU A 93 13.34 8.33 -4.90
CA GLU A 93 13.30 9.53 -5.75
C GLU A 93 12.42 10.64 -5.16
N ASN A 94 11.28 10.29 -4.55
CA ASN A 94 10.39 11.24 -3.87
C ASN A 94 11.04 11.95 -2.67
N LEU A 95 12.11 11.37 -2.08
CA LEU A 95 12.85 11.98 -0.98
C LEU A 95 14.04 12.83 -1.46
N LEU A 96 14.46 12.72 -2.73
CA LEU A 96 15.69 13.36 -3.22
C LEU A 96 15.63 14.89 -3.25
N GLU A 97 14.44 15.48 -3.30
CA GLU A 97 14.25 16.94 -3.25
C GLU A 97 14.83 17.53 -1.96
N ASP A 98 14.73 16.79 -0.85
CA ASP A 98 15.24 17.20 0.46
C ASP A 98 16.04 16.07 1.10
N LYS A 99 17.36 16.15 0.94
CA LYS A 99 18.30 15.14 1.47
C LYS A 99 18.27 15.01 3.00
N SER A 100 17.73 15.98 3.73
CA SER A 100 17.58 15.88 5.19
C SER A 100 16.57 14.80 5.60
N ARG A 101 15.71 14.37 4.67
CA ARG A 101 14.76 13.26 4.86
C ARG A 101 15.44 11.89 4.99
N PHE A 102 16.69 11.76 4.57
CA PHE A 102 17.48 10.52 4.68
C PHE A 102 18.17 10.40 6.05
N LYS A 103 17.39 10.55 7.14
CA LYS A 103 17.89 10.63 8.53
C LYS A 103 18.71 9.40 8.94
N GLU A 104 18.25 8.20 8.61
CA GLU A 104 18.92 6.94 8.94
C GLU A 104 20.11 6.67 8.03
N THR A 105 19.99 6.97 6.72
CA THR A 105 21.13 6.87 5.80
C THR A 105 22.27 7.82 6.21
N LEU A 106 21.95 9.03 6.68
CA LEU A 106 22.93 10.02 7.18
C LEU A 106 23.68 9.53 8.44
N LYS A 107 23.10 8.64 9.25
CA LYS A 107 23.81 8.03 10.39
C LYS A 107 24.85 7.00 9.95
N LEU A 108 24.64 6.39 8.78
CA LEU A 108 25.46 5.31 8.26
C LEU A 108 26.52 5.78 7.27
N PHE A 109 26.31 6.91 6.60
CA PHE A 109 27.13 7.41 5.52
C PHE A 109 27.45 8.89 5.65
N SER A 110 28.63 9.29 5.18
CA SER A 110 29.04 10.69 5.18
C SER A 110 28.29 11.52 4.12
N ASN A 111 28.19 12.83 4.33
CA ASN A 111 27.61 13.77 3.34
C ASN A 111 28.29 13.69 1.96
N LYS A 112 29.59 13.34 1.90
CA LYS A 112 30.32 13.21 0.62
C LYS A 112 29.87 12.01 -0.21
N THR A 113 29.38 10.96 0.47
CA THR A 113 28.95 9.71 -0.13
C THR A 113 27.44 9.62 -0.30
N LEU A 114 26.69 10.56 0.29
CA LEU A 114 25.23 10.52 0.37
C LEU A 114 24.57 10.42 -1.00
N ASP A 115 25.02 11.22 -1.97
CA ASP A 115 24.52 11.23 -3.36
C ASP A 115 24.66 9.89 -4.07
N LEU A 116 25.56 9.04 -3.58
CA LEU A 116 25.76 7.70 -4.11
C LEU A 116 24.82 6.68 -3.48
N VAL A 117 24.34 6.92 -2.26
CA VAL A 117 23.60 5.94 -1.44
C VAL A 117 22.13 6.32 -1.19
N THR A 118 21.66 7.49 -1.66
CA THR A 118 20.24 7.90 -1.58
C THR A 118 19.40 7.43 -2.77
N ARG A 119 20.01 6.74 -3.73
CA ARG A 119 19.31 6.11 -4.86
C ARG A 119 19.47 4.60 -4.80
N LYS A 120 18.48 3.86 -5.30
CA LYS A 120 18.57 2.40 -5.38
C LYS A 120 19.77 1.98 -6.24
N GLY A 121 20.58 1.08 -5.68
CA GLY A 121 21.74 0.51 -6.36
C GLY A 121 21.34 -0.52 -7.43
N VAL A 122 22.34 -1.07 -8.12
CA VAL A 122 22.16 -2.18 -9.05
C VAL A 122 22.97 -3.38 -8.63
N PHE A 123 22.41 -4.56 -8.84
CA PHE A 123 23.03 -5.80 -8.42
C PHE A 123 22.90 -6.87 -9.51
N SER A 124 23.95 -7.67 -9.70
CA SER A 124 24.03 -8.69 -10.75
C SER A 124 23.52 -10.04 -10.22
N TYR A 125 22.21 -10.16 -10.03
CA TYR A 125 21.59 -11.31 -9.35
C TYR A 125 21.96 -12.66 -9.99
N GLU A 126 21.94 -12.74 -11.32
CA GLU A 126 22.20 -13.99 -12.07
C GLU A 126 23.67 -14.36 -12.19
N TYR A 127 24.58 -13.41 -11.96
CA TYR A 127 26.02 -13.64 -12.11
C TYR A 127 26.66 -14.23 -10.85
N ILE A 128 25.95 -14.21 -9.72
CA ILE A 128 26.54 -14.54 -8.42
C ILE A 128 26.60 -16.05 -8.26
N ASP A 129 27.79 -16.57 -8.46
CA ASP A 129 28.18 -17.96 -8.23
C ASP A 129 29.31 -18.07 -7.19
N SER A 130 29.97 -16.96 -6.81
CA SER A 130 31.16 -16.93 -5.97
C SER A 130 31.58 -15.51 -5.56
N TRP A 131 32.41 -15.40 -4.52
CA TRP A 131 32.92 -14.16 -3.95
C TRP A 131 34.06 -13.52 -4.77
N LYS A 132 33.82 -13.26 -6.07
CA LYS A 132 34.82 -12.71 -6.98
C LYS A 132 35.36 -11.35 -6.51
N THR A 133 36.61 -11.05 -6.85
CA THR A 133 37.33 -9.83 -6.44
C THR A 133 37.21 -8.67 -7.43
N ARG A 134 36.28 -8.75 -8.38
CA ARG A 134 36.08 -7.74 -9.43
C ARG A 134 34.62 -7.45 -9.67
N LEU A 135 34.31 -6.21 -10.04
CA LEU A 135 32.97 -5.83 -10.50
C LEU A 135 32.65 -6.61 -11.80
N PRO A 136 31.44 -7.18 -11.96
CA PRO A 136 31.06 -7.93 -13.14
C PRO A 136 31.02 -7.05 -14.39
N SER A 137 31.14 -7.67 -15.57
CA SER A 137 30.95 -6.95 -16.83
C SER A 137 29.51 -6.45 -16.96
N LYS A 138 29.29 -5.44 -17.80
CA LYS A 138 27.94 -4.89 -18.04
C LYS A 138 26.93 -5.95 -18.47
N SER A 139 27.35 -6.92 -19.28
CA SER A 139 26.52 -8.04 -19.74
C SER A 139 26.03 -8.95 -18.62
N ALA A 140 26.77 -9.02 -17.51
CA ALA A 140 26.44 -9.84 -16.35
C ALA A 140 25.34 -9.24 -15.45
N PHE A 141 24.88 -8.01 -15.73
CA PHE A 141 23.74 -7.37 -15.06
C PHE A 141 22.43 -7.51 -15.86
N TYR A 142 22.34 -8.52 -16.70
CA TYR A 142 21.08 -8.84 -17.37
C TYR A 142 20.03 -9.29 -16.34
N ASN A 143 18.78 -8.89 -16.56
CA ASN A 143 17.65 -9.20 -15.70
C ASN A 143 16.63 -10.01 -16.49
N SER A 144 16.64 -11.33 -16.33
CA SER A 144 15.71 -12.26 -16.95
C SER A 144 14.26 -12.05 -16.54
N LEU A 145 13.98 -11.53 -15.33
CA LEU A 145 12.60 -11.26 -14.88
C LEU A 145 11.92 -10.17 -15.70
N LYS A 146 12.70 -9.23 -16.25
CA LYS A 146 12.21 -8.14 -17.10
C LYS A 146 12.64 -8.26 -18.56
N ASP A 147 13.45 -9.28 -18.88
CA ASP A 147 14.16 -9.39 -20.16
C ASP A 147 14.90 -8.09 -20.55
N GLU A 148 15.62 -7.50 -19.60
CA GLU A 148 16.23 -6.18 -19.74
C GLU A 148 17.74 -6.18 -19.49
N LYS A 149 18.47 -5.38 -20.27
CA LYS A 149 19.89 -5.08 -20.05
C LYS A 149 20.04 -3.82 -19.18
N ILE A 150 21.06 -3.81 -18.33
CA ILE A 150 21.38 -2.62 -17.54
C ILE A 150 21.66 -1.37 -18.39
N ASN A 151 21.12 -0.23 -17.97
CA ASN A 151 21.43 1.08 -18.54
C ASN A 151 22.91 1.48 -18.29
N ASN A 152 23.54 2.18 -19.24
CA ASN A 152 24.88 2.77 -19.12
C ASN A 152 25.04 3.65 -17.87
N ASN A 153 24.02 4.44 -17.53
CA ASN A 153 24.07 5.32 -16.36
C ASN A 153 24.15 4.50 -15.06
N ASN A 154 23.34 3.46 -14.95
CA ASN A 154 23.31 2.59 -13.77
C ASN A 154 24.61 1.79 -13.63
N TYR A 155 25.16 1.27 -14.72
CA TYR A 155 26.46 0.58 -14.69
C TYR A 155 27.62 1.54 -14.35
N SER A 156 27.61 2.76 -14.86
CA SER A 156 28.60 3.79 -14.50
C SER A 156 28.52 4.16 -13.03
N HIS A 157 27.31 4.22 -12.47
CA HIS A 157 27.10 4.41 -11.04
C HIS A 157 27.67 3.25 -10.21
N ALA A 158 27.43 1.99 -10.59
CA ALA A 158 28.03 0.83 -9.92
C ALA A 158 29.57 0.88 -9.91
N LYS A 159 30.20 1.30 -11.01
CA LYS A 159 31.67 1.52 -11.06
C LYS A 159 32.12 2.60 -10.09
N LYS A 160 31.36 3.70 -9.98
CA LYS A 160 31.66 4.78 -9.03
C LYS A 160 31.56 4.29 -7.59
N ILE A 161 30.50 3.54 -7.25
CA ILE A 161 30.32 2.91 -5.93
C ILE A 161 31.53 2.02 -5.61
N TRP A 162 31.88 1.12 -6.53
CA TRP A 162 33.00 0.19 -6.35
C TRP A 162 34.31 0.92 -6.01
N LYS A 163 34.59 2.01 -6.73
CA LYS A 163 35.80 2.81 -6.53
C LYS A 163 35.76 3.64 -5.24
N VAL A 164 34.66 4.36 -4.98
CA VAL A 164 34.55 5.31 -3.86
C VAL A 164 34.54 4.59 -2.51
N PHE A 165 33.87 3.45 -2.42
CA PHE A 165 33.81 2.65 -1.19
C PHE A 165 34.96 1.63 -1.07
N ASN A 166 35.95 1.67 -1.98
CA ASN A 166 37.11 0.79 -1.99
C ASN A 166 36.74 -0.71 -1.85
N ILE A 167 35.74 -1.13 -2.63
CA ILE A 167 35.18 -2.48 -2.59
C ILE A 167 36.19 -3.46 -3.18
N LYS A 168 36.46 -4.55 -2.44
CA LYS A 168 37.46 -5.56 -2.84
C LYS A 168 36.81 -6.82 -3.40
N THR A 169 35.63 -7.18 -2.88
CA THR A 169 34.92 -8.40 -3.27
C THR A 169 33.47 -8.11 -3.64
N LEU A 170 32.85 -9.00 -4.41
CA LEU A 170 31.40 -8.99 -4.63
C LEU A 170 30.62 -9.10 -3.32
N GLY A 171 31.22 -9.69 -2.28
CA GLY A 171 30.60 -9.74 -0.96
C GLY A 171 30.54 -8.38 -0.28
N ASP A 172 31.63 -7.61 -0.34
CA ASP A 172 31.63 -6.23 0.16
C ASP A 172 30.62 -5.37 -0.61
N TYR A 173 30.49 -5.58 -1.93
CA TYR A 173 29.47 -4.92 -2.75
C TYR A 173 28.05 -5.29 -2.33
N SER A 174 27.79 -6.58 -2.05
CA SER A 174 26.51 -7.08 -1.57
C SER A 174 26.15 -6.51 -0.20
N ASP A 175 27.09 -6.51 0.75
CA ASP A 175 26.88 -5.98 2.09
C ASP A 175 26.55 -4.47 2.01
N LEU A 176 27.26 -3.72 1.17
CA LEU A 176 26.95 -2.30 0.93
C LEU A 176 25.57 -2.14 0.28
N TYR A 177 25.26 -2.91 -0.78
CA TYR A 177 23.99 -2.87 -1.51
C TYR A 177 22.79 -3.11 -0.58
N LEU A 178 22.85 -4.17 0.23
CA LEU A 178 21.80 -4.51 1.20
C LEU A 178 21.68 -3.44 2.27
N LYS A 179 22.81 -2.95 2.80
CA LYS A 179 22.81 -1.88 3.80
C LYS A 179 22.17 -0.61 3.27
N THR A 180 22.45 -0.22 2.03
CA THR A 180 21.81 0.95 1.40
C THR A 180 20.33 0.73 1.15
N ASP A 181 19.91 -0.44 0.65
CA ASP A 181 18.49 -0.72 0.39
C ASP A 181 17.67 -0.69 1.69
N VAL A 182 18.20 -1.25 2.80
CA VAL A 182 17.54 -1.19 4.11
C VAL A 182 17.50 0.23 4.68
N ALA A 183 18.58 0.99 4.57
CA ALA A 183 18.64 2.37 5.06
C ALA A 183 17.62 3.27 4.33
N ILE A 184 17.60 3.22 2.99
CA ILE A 184 16.64 3.96 2.17
C ILE A 184 15.21 3.55 2.52
N LEU A 185 14.92 2.24 2.64
CA LEU A 185 13.58 1.78 2.97
C LEU A 185 13.13 2.29 4.36
N THR A 186 14.06 2.31 5.32
CA THR A 186 13.80 2.86 6.66
C THR A 186 13.48 4.34 6.58
N ASP A 187 14.29 5.12 5.86
CA ASP A 187 14.03 6.55 5.64
C ASP A 187 12.66 6.79 4.99
N VAL A 188 12.32 6.04 3.94
CA VAL A 188 11.00 6.11 3.29
C VAL A 188 9.87 5.85 4.27
N PHE A 189 9.96 4.79 5.08
CA PHE A 189 8.89 4.42 6.01
C PHE A 189 8.80 5.36 7.21
N GLU A 190 9.91 5.88 7.72
CA GLU A 190 9.91 6.88 8.79
C GLU A 190 9.34 8.22 8.31
N ASN A 191 9.66 8.67 7.08
CA ASN A 191 9.02 9.86 6.52
C ASN A 191 7.51 9.68 6.33
N PHE A 192 7.08 8.50 5.88
CA PHE A 192 5.66 8.14 5.80
C PHE A 192 5.01 8.16 7.20
N THR A 193 5.69 7.62 8.21
CA THR A 193 5.22 7.61 9.60
C THR A 193 5.09 9.02 10.16
N ASP A 194 6.10 9.88 9.98
CA ASP A 194 6.10 11.29 10.38
C ASP A 194 4.91 12.04 9.74
N LEU A 195 4.65 11.79 8.44
CA LEU A 195 3.53 12.37 7.72
C LEU A 195 2.19 11.88 8.29
N CYS A 196 2.02 10.57 8.50
CA CYS A 196 0.80 10.01 9.06
C CYS A 196 0.52 10.50 10.49
N LEU A 197 1.54 10.60 11.33
CA LEU A 197 1.42 11.13 12.68
C LEU A 197 1.03 12.61 12.69
N SER A 198 1.64 13.42 11.84
CA SER A 198 1.32 14.85 11.76
C SER A 198 -0.06 15.14 11.15
N THR A 199 -0.52 14.32 10.19
CA THR A 199 -1.78 14.57 9.46
C THR A 199 -2.99 13.81 10.03
N LEU A 200 -2.80 12.57 10.47
CA LEU A 200 -3.87 11.65 10.90
C LEU A 200 -3.75 11.31 12.39
N SER A 201 -2.61 11.63 13.00
CA SER A 201 -2.27 11.35 14.41
C SER A 201 -2.50 9.88 14.78
N LEU A 202 -2.14 9.00 13.85
CA LEU A 202 -2.09 7.55 14.00
C LEU A 202 -0.77 7.06 13.39
N ASP A 203 -0.06 6.17 14.10
CA ASP A 203 1.17 5.55 13.58
C ASP A 203 0.80 4.36 12.66
N PRO A 204 1.16 4.40 11.37
CA PRO A 204 0.90 3.30 10.44
C PRO A 204 1.60 2.00 10.83
N ALA A 205 2.68 2.04 11.62
CA ALA A 205 3.40 0.85 12.09
C ALA A 205 2.57 -0.05 13.03
N HIS A 206 1.45 0.44 13.56
CA HIS A 206 0.51 -0.37 14.35
C HIS A 206 -0.46 -1.20 13.49
N TYR A 207 -0.38 -1.08 12.17
CA TYR A 207 -1.30 -1.70 11.22
C TYR A 207 -0.57 -2.70 10.32
N MET A 208 -1.34 -3.63 9.74
CA MET A 208 -0.79 -4.60 8.78
C MET A 208 -0.75 -4.05 7.35
N THR A 209 -1.69 -3.16 6.99
CA THR A 209 -1.87 -2.66 5.62
C THR A 209 -2.46 -1.26 5.60
N THR A 210 -2.29 -0.52 4.49
CA THR A 210 -2.91 0.81 4.30
C THR A 210 -4.44 0.80 4.43
N PRO A 211 -5.21 -0.16 3.89
CA PRO A 211 -6.67 -0.17 4.07
C PRO A 211 -7.10 -0.24 5.54
N GLY A 212 -6.44 -1.08 6.36
CA GLY A 212 -6.75 -1.15 7.79
C GLY A 212 -6.40 0.14 8.53
N PHE A 213 -5.27 0.75 8.17
CA PHE A 213 -4.86 2.06 8.68
C PHE A 213 -5.88 3.15 8.29
N ALA A 214 -6.26 3.23 7.02
CA ALA A 214 -7.22 4.21 6.50
C ALA A 214 -8.61 4.05 7.13
N PHE A 215 -9.05 2.81 7.36
CA PHE A 215 -10.31 2.52 8.03
C PHE A 215 -10.32 3.08 9.46
N ASN A 216 -9.26 2.86 10.24
CA ASN A 216 -9.17 3.43 11.58
C ASN A 216 -9.01 4.96 11.58
N CYS A 217 -8.33 5.53 10.58
CA CYS A 217 -8.31 6.98 10.39
C CYS A 217 -9.72 7.52 10.18
N MET A 218 -10.52 6.87 9.33
CA MET A 218 -11.92 7.24 9.09
C MET A 218 -12.74 7.15 10.38
N LEU A 219 -12.63 6.06 11.15
CA LEU A 219 -13.36 5.91 12.42
C LEU A 219 -13.00 6.99 13.42
N LYS A 220 -11.69 7.28 13.58
CA LYS A 220 -11.20 8.33 14.47
C LYS A 220 -11.69 9.71 14.05
N TYR A 221 -11.70 10.00 12.76
CA TYR A 221 -12.06 11.32 12.25
C TYR A 221 -13.56 11.57 12.32
N THR A 222 -14.36 10.59 11.91
CA THR A 222 -15.83 10.72 11.83
C THR A 222 -16.51 10.43 13.16
N MET A 223 -15.85 9.71 14.07
CA MET A 223 -16.43 9.20 15.33
C MET A 223 -17.69 8.35 15.11
N VAL A 224 -17.86 7.80 13.90
CA VAL A 224 -19.03 7.00 13.56
C VAL A 224 -19.01 5.67 14.31
N LYS A 225 -20.18 5.23 14.75
CA LYS A 225 -20.41 3.90 15.33
C LYS A 225 -21.10 3.03 14.30
N LEU A 226 -20.32 2.23 13.58
CA LEU A 226 -20.83 1.30 12.58
C LEU A 226 -21.52 0.11 13.25
N LYS A 227 -22.74 -0.23 12.80
CA LYS A 227 -23.42 -1.47 13.20
C LYS A 227 -22.96 -2.60 12.29
N ARG A 228 -22.47 -3.68 12.88
CA ARG A 228 -22.09 -4.89 12.13
C ARG A 228 -23.36 -5.62 11.67
N LEU A 229 -23.36 -6.12 10.43
CA LEU A 229 -24.38 -7.06 9.96
C LEU A 229 -24.32 -8.34 10.80
N THR A 230 -25.43 -8.69 11.44
CA THR A 230 -25.55 -9.90 12.28
C THR A 230 -26.24 -11.04 11.56
N ASP A 231 -27.04 -10.75 10.54
CA ASP A 231 -27.70 -11.73 9.70
C ASP A 231 -26.76 -12.20 8.57
N TYR A 232 -26.59 -13.51 8.46
CA TYR A 232 -25.80 -14.17 7.43
C TYR A 232 -26.38 -13.98 6.02
N ASN A 233 -27.69 -14.06 5.85
CA ASN A 233 -28.34 -13.88 4.55
C ASN A 233 -28.18 -12.44 4.07
N MET A 234 -28.30 -11.47 4.99
CA MET A 234 -28.06 -10.07 4.68
C MET A 234 -26.61 -9.83 4.26
N PHE A 235 -25.65 -10.43 4.96
CA PHE A 235 -24.24 -10.35 4.56
C PHE A 235 -24.01 -10.90 3.14
N LEU A 236 -24.55 -12.08 2.82
CA LEU A 236 -24.43 -12.66 1.48
C LEU A 236 -25.10 -11.79 0.41
N TYR A 237 -26.24 -11.19 0.73
CA TYR A 237 -26.94 -10.27 -0.17
C TYR A 237 -26.11 -9.02 -0.48
N PHE A 238 -25.48 -8.42 0.53
CA PHE A 238 -24.56 -7.30 0.31
C PHE A 238 -23.34 -7.72 -0.50
N GLU A 239 -22.70 -8.85 -0.18
CA GLU A 239 -21.53 -9.32 -0.93
C GLU A 239 -21.87 -9.61 -2.39
N SER A 240 -23.01 -10.25 -2.66
CA SER A 240 -23.47 -10.54 -4.02
C SER A 240 -23.88 -9.29 -4.80
N SER A 241 -24.13 -8.17 -4.10
CA SER A 241 -24.50 -6.86 -4.68
C SER A 241 -23.29 -5.97 -4.98
N ILE A 242 -22.11 -6.27 -4.44
CA ILE A 242 -20.89 -5.46 -4.71
C ILE A 242 -20.49 -5.60 -6.19
N ARG A 243 -20.28 -4.47 -6.86
CA ARG A 243 -19.79 -4.38 -8.24
C ARG A 243 -18.54 -3.51 -8.29
N GLY A 244 -17.64 -3.82 -9.23
CA GLY A 244 -16.48 -2.99 -9.53
C GLY A 244 -16.82 -1.77 -10.38
N GLY A 245 -15.78 -1.12 -10.91
CA GLY A 245 -15.95 0.00 -11.84
C GLY A 245 -16.67 -0.43 -13.13
N ILE A 246 -17.56 0.42 -13.62
CA ILE A 246 -18.25 0.20 -14.89
C ILE A 246 -17.26 0.41 -16.04
N CYS A 247 -17.14 -0.60 -16.91
CA CYS A 247 -16.38 -0.50 -18.15
C CYS A 247 -17.31 -0.76 -19.32
N GLN A 248 -17.55 0.27 -20.14
CA GLN A 248 -18.46 0.18 -21.29
C GLN A 248 -17.80 0.76 -22.54
N SER A 249 -17.89 0.02 -23.65
CA SER A 249 -17.46 0.48 -24.97
C SER A 249 -18.66 0.49 -25.93
N ASN A 250 -19.27 1.67 -26.08
CA ASN A 250 -20.43 1.86 -26.96
C ASN A 250 -20.04 1.97 -28.44
N LYS A 251 -18.77 2.32 -28.73
CA LYS A 251 -18.24 2.43 -30.09
C LYS A 251 -16.93 1.64 -30.18
N ARG A 252 -16.94 0.57 -30.97
CA ARG A 252 -15.78 -0.34 -31.13
C ARG A 252 -14.52 0.34 -31.68
N TYR A 253 -14.69 1.40 -32.47
CA TYR A 253 -13.56 2.13 -33.06
C TYR A 253 -13.90 3.60 -33.25
N ALA A 254 -13.03 4.47 -32.73
CA ALA A 254 -13.01 5.90 -33.01
C ALA A 254 -11.59 6.30 -33.38
N LYS A 255 -11.45 7.17 -34.37
CA LYS A 255 -10.18 7.76 -34.78
C LYS A 255 -10.39 9.24 -35.00
N ALA A 256 -9.57 10.05 -34.35
CA ALA A 256 -9.56 11.49 -34.57
C ALA A 256 -9.06 11.80 -36.00
N ASN A 257 -9.62 12.84 -36.61
CA ASN A 257 -9.22 13.38 -37.91
C ASN A 257 -8.91 14.87 -37.70
N ILE A 258 -7.65 15.20 -37.46
CA ILE A 258 -7.22 16.56 -37.10
C ILE A 258 -6.04 16.94 -38.01
N PRO A 259 -6.09 18.09 -38.70
CA PRO A 259 -4.98 18.56 -39.52
C PRO A 259 -3.76 18.91 -38.66
N ASP A 260 -2.56 18.84 -39.26
CA ASP A 260 -1.30 19.35 -38.70
C ASP A 260 -0.80 18.71 -37.38
N ILE A 261 -1.33 17.55 -36.98
CA ILE A 261 -0.78 16.78 -35.84
C ILE A 261 0.17 15.69 -36.32
N LYS A 262 1.43 15.76 -35.89
CA LYS A 262 2.47 14.76 -36.20
C LYS A 262 2.05 13.35 -35.75
N GLY A 263 2.09 12.39 -36.68
CA GLY A 263 1.74 10.99 -36.42
C GLY A 263 0.26 10.65 -36.64
N LEU A 264 -0.59 11.64 -36.95
CA LEU A 264 -1.96 11.42 -37.40
C LEU A 264 -2.03 11.51 -38.93
N ASN A 265 -2.62 10.49 -39.56
CA ASN A 265 -2.94 10.52 -40.99
C ASN A 265 -4.26 11.28 -41.19
N TYR A 266 -4.17 12.61 -41.33
CA TYR A 266 -5.30 13.47 -41.67
C TYR A 266 -5.85 13.12 -43.06
N ASN A 267 -7.18 13.09 -43.18
CA ASN A 267 -7.88 12.91 -44.45
C ASN A 267 -8.79 14.13 -44.71
N PRO A 268 -8.50 14.94 -45.74
CA PRO A 268 -9.29 16.13 -46.07
C PRO A 268 -10.70 15.82 -46.58
N ASP A 269 -10.96 14.59 -47.05
CA ASP A 269 -12.28 14.13 -47.52
C ASP A 269 -13.21 13.73 -46.37
N LYS A 270 -12.72 13.74 -45.13
CA LYS A 270 -13.50 13.42 -43.93
C LYS A 270 -13.66 14.65 -43.04
N SER A 271 -14.77 14.71 -42.32
CA SER A 271 -14.98 15.75 -41.30
C SER A 271 -13.89 15.71 -40.23
N ILE A 272 -13.57 16.89 -39.70
CA ILE A 272 -12.68 17.02 -38.54
C ILE A 272 -13.35 16.35 -37.34
N SER A 273 -12.60 15.53 -36.62
CA SER A 273 -13.10 14.83 -35.43
C SER A 273 -12.04 14.75 -34.34
N TRP A 274 -12.49 14.89 -33.10
CA TRP A 274 -11.65 14.92 -31.90
C TRP A 274 -11.98 13.72 -31.00
N ILE A 275 -10.99 13.26 -30.24
CA ILE A 275 -11.19 12.32 -29.13
C ILE A 275 -10.74 13.03 -27.87
N THR A 276 -11.63 13.12 -26.89
CA THR A 276 -11.34 13.74 -25.59
C THR A 276 -11.27 12.65 -24.54
N CYS A 277 -10.22 12.68 -23.70
CA CYS A 277 -10.12 11.85 -22.51
C CYS A 277 -10.48 12.72 -21.30
N LEU A 278 -11.54 12.34 -20.59
CA LEU A 278 -11.97 12.99 -19.34
C LEU A 278 -11.73 12.02 -18.20
N ASP A 279 -11.13 12.50 -17.12
CA ASP A 279 -10.88 11.72 -15.91
C ASP A 279 -11.38 12.46 -14.67
N CYS A 280 -12.11 11.73 -13.83
CA CYS A 280 -12.70 12.26 -12.61
C CYS A 280 -11.72 12.07 -11.45
N VAL A 281 -11.11 13.17 -10.98
CA VAL A 281 -10.22 13.16 -9.82
C VAL A 281 -10.96 12.66 -8.58
N ASN A 282 -10.46 11.58 -7.97
CA ASN A 282 -11.00 10.98 -6.74
C ASN A 282 -12.50 10.62 -6.83
N LEU A 283 -12.91 9.93 -7.90
CA LEU A 283 -14.30 9.53 -8.14
C LEU A 283 -14.95 8.85 -6.92
N TYR A 284 -14.32 7.82 -6.36
CA TYR A 284 -14.86 7.13 -5.18
C TYR A 284 -14.92 8.02 -3.94
N GLY A 285 -13.88 8.83 -3.70
CA GLY A 285 -13.89 9.77 -2.57
C GLY A 285 -15.01 10.80 -2.71
N LYS A 286 -15.34 11.25 -3.93
CA LYS A 286 -16.49 12.12 -4.19
C LYS A 286 -17.80 11.42 -3.85
N SER A 287 -17.98 10.16 -4.25
CA SER A 287 -19.16 9.37 -3.87
C SER A 287 -19.25 9.14 -2.36
N MET A 288 -18.12 8.99 -1.66
CA MET A 288 -18.10 8.84 -0.21
C MET A 288 -18.48 10.11 0.57
N LEU A 289 -18.66 11.26 -0.11
CA LEU A 289 -19.18 12.49 0.50
C LEU A 289 -20.71 12.57 0.54
N THR A 290 -21.40 11.60 -0.06
CA THR A 290 -22.85 11.44 0.03
C THR A 290 -23.22 10.54 1.22
N GLU A 291 -24.50 10.36 1.41
CA GLU A 291 -25.15 9.55 2.41
C GLU A 291 -24.79 8.07 2.19
N LEU A 292 -24.19 7.42 3.19
CA LEU A 292 -23.80 6.01 3.16
C LEU A 292 -24.47 5.22 4.29
N PRO A 293 -24.81 3.94 4.06
CA PRO A 293 -25.44 3.10 5.08
C PRO A 293 -24.47 2.76 6.20
N PHE A 294 -24.89 2.91 7.46
CA PHE A 294 -23.99 2.69 8.61
C PHE A 294 -24.60 1.94 9.80
N LYS A 295 -25.93 1.95 9.98
CA LYS A 295 -26.61 1.24 11.07
C LYS A 295 -28.09 0.95 10.77
N GLU A 296 -28.73 0.25 11.70
CA GLU A 296 -30.16 -0.16 11.66
C GLU A 296 -30.56 -0.87 10.37
N PHE A 297 -29.77 -1.89 10.00
CA PHE A 297 -30.09 -2.74 8.86
C PHE A 297 -31.22 -3.70 9.20
N GLU A 298 -32.30 -3.65 8.43
CA GLU A 298 -33.50 -4.48 8.65
C GLU A 298 -34.04 -4.99 7.31
N TRP A 299 -34.45 -6.27 7.29
CA TRP A 299 -35.26 -6.81 6.20
C TRP A 299 -36.67 -6.24 6.33
N VAL A 300 -37.26 -5.85 5.20
CA VAL A 300 -38.66 -5.43 5.16
C VAL A 300 -39.39 -6.23 4.09
N ASP A 301 -40.49 -6.86 4.50
CA ASP A 301 -41.43 -7.52 3.61
C ASP A 301 -42.54 -6.52 3.21
N ASP A 302 -43.07 -6.63 1.99
CA ASP A 302 -44.22 -5.86 1.48
C ASP A 302 -44.07 -4.32 1.57
N LEU A 303 -43.01 -3.80 0.96
CA LEU A 303 -42.67 -2.37 1.03
C LEU A 303 -43.37 -1.57 -0.08
N ASN A 304 -44.56 -1.01 0.18
CA ASN A 304 -45.24 -0.12 -0.77
C ASN A 304 -44.60 1.29 -0.78
N ILE A 305 -43.44 1.41 -1.44
CA ILE A 305 -42.71 2.68 -1.61
C ILE A 305 -42.67 3.12 -3.07
N ASP A 306 -42.81 4.42 -3.29
CA ASP A 306 -42.50 5.03 -4.58
C ASP A 306 -41.07 5.54 -4.56
N VAL A 307 -40.15 4.72 -5.10
CA VAL A 307 -38.70 5.02 -5.14
C VAL A 307 -38.38 6.35 -5.83
N THR A 308 -39.26 6.84 -6.70
CA THR A 308 -39.05 8.11 -7.43
C THR A 308 -39.32 9.34 -6.57
N LYS A 309 -40.01 9.16 -5.43
CA LYS A 309 -40.36 10.24 -4.50
C LYS A 309 -39.44 10.34 -3.29
N ILE A 310 -38.44 9.46 -3.18
CA ILE A 310 -37.50 9.44 -2.05
C ILE A 310 -36.46 10.55 -2.26
N PRO A 311 -36.29 11.49 -1.31
CA PRO A 311 -35.25 12.50 -1.37
C PRO A 311 -33.84 11.89 -1.35
N HIS A 312 -32.90 12.51 -2.07
CA HIS A 312 -31.50 12.06 -2.10
C HIS A 312 -30.79 12.17 -0.73
N ASP A 313 -31.27 13.05 0.14
CA ASP A 313 -30.75 13.32 1.49
C ASP A 313 -31.61 12.70 2.59
N SER A 314 -32.44 11.71 2.25
CA SER A 314 -33.24 10.94 3.21
C SER A 314 -32.35 10.33 4.31
N GLU A 315 -32.82 10.36 5.55
CA GLU A 315 -32.16 9.69 6.69
C GLU A 315 -32.22 8.17 6.55
N VAL A 316 -33.24 7.66 5.85
CA VAL A 316 -33.47 6.24 5.59
C VAL A 316 -33.09 5.91 4.15
N GLY A 317 -32.24 4.91 3.98
CA GLY A 317 -31.81 4.37 2.70
C GLY A 317 -32.40 2.99 2.44
N TYR A 318 -32.54 2.68 1.15
CA TYR A 318 -33.17 1.45 0.66
C TYR A 318 -32.22 0.75 -0.31
N ILE A 319 -32.08 -0.56 -0.17
CA ILE A 319 -31.32 -1.41 -1.08
C ILE A 319 -32.29 -2.45 -1.63
N LEU A 320 -32.51 -2.37 -2.94
CA LEU A 320 -33.58 -3.07 -3.63
C LEU A 320 -32.98 -4.10 -4.59
N GLU A 321 -33.49 -5.33 -4.56
CA GLU A 321 -33.30 -6.27 -5.66
C GLU A 321 -34.55 -6.21 -6.55
N VAL A 322 -34.32 -5.86 -7.82
CA VAL A 322 -35.39 -5.56 -8.78
C VAL A 322 -35.21 -6.38 -10.04
N ARG A 323 -36.32 -6.86 -10.60
CA ARG A 323 -36.31 -7.53 -11.89
C ARG A 323 -36.54 -6.51 -12.99
N ALA A 324 -35.46 -6.11 -13.66
CA ALA A 324 -35.56 -5.24 -14.83
C ALA A 324 -35.68 -6.06 -16.13
N GLY A 325 -36.57 -5.64 -17.01
CA GLY A 325 -36.69 -6.09 -18.40
C GLY A 325 -36.50 -4.90 -19.35
N LEU A 326 -35.91 -5.15 -20.51
CA LEU A 326 -35.87 -4.15 -21.57
C LEU A 326 -37.14 -4.28 -22.42
N GLY A 327 -37.89 -3.19 -22.53
CA GLY A 327 -39.01 -3.07 -23.46
C GLY A 327 -38.54 -3.05 -24.90
N GLU A 328 -39.44 -3.39 -25.83
CA GLU A 328 -39.16 -3.42 -27.28
C GLU A 328 -38.78 -2.04 -27.86
N ASP A 329 -39.10 -0.96 -27.14
CA ASP A 329 -38.75 0.43 -27.43
C ASP A 329 -37.40 0.86 -26.82
N GLY A 330 -36.69 -0.04 -26.14
CA GLY A 330 -35.47 0.26 -25.41
C GLY A 330 -35.70 0.91 -24.04
N SER A 331 -36.96 1.08 -23.61
CA SER A 331 -37.26 1.54 -22.24
C SER A 331 -36.95 0.43 -21.22
N THR A 332 -36.43 0.80 -20.05
CA THR A 332 -36.26 -0.18 -18.95
C THR A 332 -37.58 -0.28 -18.20
N ARG A 333 -38.17 -1.48 -18.14
CA ARG A 333 -39.35 -1.81 -17.33
C ARG A 333 -38.90 -2.56 -16.08
N PHE A 334 -39.41 -2.17 -14.92
CA PHE A 334 -39.18 -2.89 -13.66
C PHE A 334 -40.43 -3.73 -13.38
N ASN A 335 -40.27 -5.05 -13.22
CA ASN A 335 -41.31 -5.95 -12.76
C ASN A 335 -41.15 -6.18 -11.25
N ASP A 336 -42.28 -6.38 -10.57
CA ASP A 336 -42.44 -6.31 -9.12
C ASP A 336 -41.47 -7.23 -8.33
N GLU A 337 -40.75 -6.54 -7.43
CA GLU A 337 -40.15 -6.87 -6.13
C GLU A 337 -39.57 -8.26 -5.84
N VAL A 338 -38.28 -8.29 -5.47
CA VAL A 338 -37.65 -9.42 -4.77
C VAL A 338 -36.67 -8.86 -3.72
N HIS A 339 -37.07 -8.89 -2.44
CA HIS A 339 -36.27 -8.60 -1.22
C HIS A 339 -35.67 -7.19 -1.01
N PHE A 340 -35.79 -6.67 0.23
CA PHE A 340 -35.40 -5.30 0.60
C PHE A 340 -34.60 -5.22 1.89
N VAL A 341 -33.56 -4.40 1.87
CA VAL A 341 -32.88 -3.98 3.10
C VAL A 341 -33.07 -2.47 3.29
N VAL A 342 -33.58 -2.09 4.45
CA VAL A 342 -33.65 -0.69 4.91
C VAL A 342 -32.50 -0.43 5.87
N CYS A 343 -31.96 0.79 5.85
CA CYS A 343 -30.87 1.20 6.72
C CYS A 343 -30.89 2.70 7.01
N LEU A 344 -30.25 3.12 8.09
CA LEU A 344 -29.96 4.54 8.30
C LEU A 344 -28.72 4.95 7.52
N LEU A 345 -28.81 6.13 6.92
CA LEU A 345 -27.73 6.76 6.18
C LEU A 345 -27.04 7.83 7.03
N GLN A 346 -25.74 7.99 6.82
CA GLN A 346 -24.98 9.11 7.36
C GLN A 346 -24.11 9.72 6.28
N ARG A 347 -24.12 11.04 6.21
CA ARG A 347 -23.22 11.80 5.36
C ARG A 347 -21.87 11.99 6.06
N ALA A 348 -20.77 11.80 5.33
CA ALA A 348 -19.45 12.12 5.83
C ALA A 348 -19.30 13.65 6.06
N PRO A 349 -18.58 14.11 7.10
CA PRO A 349 -18.29 15.53 7.30
C PRO A 349 -17.61 16.12 6.05
N GLN A 350 -18.06 17.30 5.59
CA GLN A 350 -17.60 17.92 4.33
C GLN A 350 -16.10 18.26 4.27
N TYR A 351 -15.37 18.16 5.39
CA TYR A 351 -13.94 18.47 5.48
C TYR A 351 -13.07 17.23 5.33
N ILE A 352 -13.16 16.50 4.22
CA ILE A 352 -12.03 15.68 3.77
C ILE A 352 -11.12 16.61 2.97
N ARG A 353 -10.29 17.38 3.67
CA ARG A 353 -9.24 18.18 3.01
C ARG A 353 -8.26 17.18 2.39
N THR A 354 -8.35 17.00 1.08
CA THR A 354 -7.27 16.39 0.32
C THR A 354 -6.02 17.25 0.51
N CYS A 355 -4.89 16.56 0.71
CA CYS A 355 -3.58 17.18 0.86
C CYS A 355 -3.18 17.86 -0.46
N HIS A 356 -3.67 19.08 -0.71
CA HIS A 356 -2.98 20.19 -1.38
C HIS A 356 -3.90 21.40 -1.47
N GLY A 357 -3.32 22.58 -1.22
CA GLY A 357 -4.04 23.84 -1.12
C GLY A 357 -4.75 24.21 -2.42
N LYS A 358 -5.92 24.84 -2.24
CA LYS A 358 -6.60 25.77 -3.16
C LYS A 358 -6.41 25.49 -4.66
N GLN A 359 -7.30 24.70 -5.23
CA GLN A 359 -7.91 25.06 -6.51
C GLN A 359 -9.43 24.87 -6.39
N GLU A 360 -10.14 25.98 -6.22
CA GLU A 360 -11.55 26.04 -6.57
C GLU A 360 -11.65 25.83 -8.08
N ILE A 361 -12.07 24.65 -8.50
CA ILE A 361 -12.60 24.48 -9.86
C ILE A 361 -14.08 24.90 -9.76
N ARG A 362 -14.36 26.16 -10.10
CA ARG A 362 -15.70 26.55 -10.53
C ARG A 362 -15.99 25.80 -11.83
N LEU A 363 -17.08 25.02 -11.83
CA LEU A 363 -17.64 24.42 -13.03
C LEU A 363 -18.05 25.49 -14.04
#